data_AF-A0A2V8TLI8-F1
#
_entry.id   AF-A0A2V8TLI8-F1
#
_cell.length_a   1.000
_cell.length_b   1.000
_cell.length_c   1.000
_cell.angle_alpha   90.00
_cell.angle_beta   90.00
_cell.angle_gamma   90.00
#
_symmetry.space_group_name_H-M   'P 1'
#
loop_
_entity.id
_entity.type
_entity.pdbx_description
1 polymer ?
#
loop_
_entity_poly.entity_id
_entity_poly.type
_entity_poly.pdbx_seq_one_letter_code
_entity_poly.pdbx_strand_id
1 'polypeptide(L)'
;MSELDLVERIRKLAAAHSAGLALGIGDDCAIYRPRAGEELLFTTDQMIEGVHFRRAHDPGAIGERALARSLSDIAAMGGEPRFCLVTLAIPTRLHSTWVDEFFRGLLRLARRAGASLAGGDLSRAEKVQCGVMVCGAAPRGKALRRDGARPSDALYVSGRLGKPWDRPIKPRLALGRMLRGRATACIDVSDGLSLDLHRLCLASGVAAELDRVPVAA
;
A
#
# COMPACT_ATOMS: atom_id res chain seq x y z
N MET A 1 6.31 28.70 6.72
CA MET A 1 5.47 27.72 7.43
C MET A 1 6.40 26.84 8.23
N SER A 2 6.16 26.71 9.53
CA SER A 2 6.95 25.81 10.36
C SER A 2 6.56 24.35 10.11
N GLU A 3 7.40 23.42 10.53
CA GLU A 3 7.08 21.98 10.53
C GLU A 3 5.87 21.67 11.41
N LEU A 4 5.77 22.33 12.58
CA LEU A 4 4.66 22.19 13.51
C LEU A 4 3.31 22.56 12.86
N ASP A 5 3.26 23.67 12.09
CA ASP A 5 2.06 24.08 11.37
C ASP A 5 1.60 23.02 10.36
N LEU A 6 2.56 22.35 9.72
CA LEU A 6 2.31 21.33 8.71
C LEU A 6 1.80 20.04 9.35
N VAL A 7 2.41 19.61 10.46
CA VAL A 7 1.96 18.45 11.25
C VAL A 7 0.54 18.66 11.75
N GLU A 8 0.23 19.82 12.32
CA GLU A 8 -1.11 20.12 12.82
C GLU A 8 -2.16 20.15 11.70
N ARG A 9 -1.80 20.63 10.51
CA ARG A 9 -2.65 20.53 9.31
C ARG A 9 -2.91 19.08 8.91
N ILE A 10 -1.87 18.25 8.85
CA ILE A 10 -2.01 16.82 8.49
C ILE A 10 -2.88 16.11 9.52
N ARG A 11 -2.67 16.39 10.82
CA ARG A 11 -3.49 15.87 11.92
C ARG A 11 -4.98 16.20 11.72
N LYS A 12 -5.31 17.45 11.40
CA LYS A 12 -6.69 17.87 11.10
C LYS A 12 -7.29 17.15 9.89
N LEU A 13 -6.50 16.94 8.83
CA LEU A 13 -6.94 16.19 7.65
C LEU A 13 -7.17 14.70 7.97
N ALA A 14 -6.39 14.13 8.89
CA ALA A 14 -6.36 12.72 9.25
C ALA A 14 -7.37 12.33 10.35
N ALA A 15 -8.26 13.22 10.80
CA ALA A 15 -9.11 13.03 11.97
C ALA A 15 -10.05 11.79 11.96
N ALA A 16 -10.17 11.08 10.83
CA ALA A 16 -10.90 9.82 10.76
C ALA A 16 -10.06 8.66 11.34
N HIS A 17 -10.55 8.04 12.41
CA HIS A 17 -9.88 6.94 13.10
C HIS A 17 -10.53 5.60 12.79
N SER A 18 -9.69 4.57 12.60
CA SER A 18 -10.06 3.17 12.44
C SER A 18 -10.19 2.51 13.80
N ALA A 19 -11.07 1.52 13.90
CA ALA A 19 -11.23 0.73 15.10
C ALA A 19 -9.89 0.10 15.50
N GLY A 20 -9.42 0.38 16.73
CA GLY A 20 -8.18 -0.15 17.28
C GLY A 20 -7.03 0.86 17.40
N LEU A 21 -7.06 1.99 16.68
CA LEU A 21 -6.08 3.06 16.88
C LEU A 21 -6.44 3.86 18.14
N ALA A 22 -5.76 3.55 19.25
CA ALA A 22 -5.99 4.20 20.54
C ALA A 22 -5.30 5.57 20.65
N LEU A 23 -4.16 5.73 19.97
CA LEU A 23 -3.42 7.00 19.87
C LEU A 23 -2.83 7.10 18.46
N GLY A 24 -3.08 8.22 17.77
CA GLY A 24 -2.55 8.53 16.45
C GLY A 24 -1.57 9.71 16.50
N ILE A 25 -1.60 10.59 15.48
CA ILE A 25 -0.72 11.76 15.38
C ILE A 25 -0.86 12.67 16.60
N GLY A 26 0.28 13.08 17.17
CA GLY A 26 0.35 14.08 18.24
C GLY A 26 1.18 13.66 19.46
N ASP A 27 1.87 12.52 19.39
CA ASP A 27 2.75 11.98 20.43
C ASP A 27 3.94 11.27 19.75
N ASP A 28 4.91 10.76 20.52
CA ASP A 28 6.14 10.12 20.00
C ASP A 28 5.87 8.84 19.20
N CYS A 29 4.75 8.15 19.50
CA CYS A 29 4.35 6.94 18.77
C CYS A 29 2.84 6.73 18.77
N ALA A 30 2.38 5.97 17.77
CA ALA A 30 0.99 5.53 17.71
C ALA A 30 0.77 4.30 18.60
N ILE A 31 -0.40 4.20 19.24
CA ILE A 31 -0.83 3.03 20.01
C ILE A 31 -1.96 2.34 19.26
N TYR A 32 -1.74 1.09 18.86
CA TYR A 32 -2.73 0.27 18.18
C TYR A 32 -3.05 -1.00 18.99
N ARG A 33 -4.34 -1.31 19.14
CA ARG A 33 -4.84 -2.49 19.86
C ARG A 33 -5.36 -3.52 18.85
N PRO A 34 -4.61 -4.61 18.59
CA PRO A 34 -5.06 -5.66 17.68
C PRO A 34 -6.26 -6.43 18.25
N ARG A 35 -7.08 -7.00 17.37
CA ARG A 35 -8.18 -7.87 17.81
C ARG A 35 -7.63 -9.25 18.18
N ALA A 36 -8.28 -9.91 19.11
CA ALA A 36 -7.94 -11.29 19.47
C ALA A 36 -8.07 -12.21 18.24
N GLY A 37 -7.11 -13.11 18.06
CA GLY A 37 -7.10 -14.08 16.95
C GLY A 37 -6.62 -13.53 15.60
N GLU A 38 -6.11 -12.30 15.55
CA GLU A 38 -5.47 -11.73 14.36
C GLU A 38 -3.93 -11.86 14.42
N GLU A 39 -3.31 -11.99 13.25
CA GLU A 39 -1.89 -11.74 13.02
C GLU A 39 -1.75 -10.38 12.33
N LEU A 40 -0.78 -9.58 12.76
CA LEU A 40 -0.47 -8.30 12.13
C LEU A 40 0.44 -8.52 10.91
N LEU A 41 0.13 -7.82 9.84
CA LEU A 41 0.86 -7.84 8.59
C LEU A 41 1.52 -6.47 8.40
N PHE A 42 2.81 -6.48 8.12
CA PHE A 42 3.57 -5.25 7.92
C PHE A 42 4.19 -5.26 6.53
N THR A 43 4.06 -4.14 5.83
CA THR A 43 4.76 -3.88 4.57
C THR A 43 5.18 -2.42 4.50
N THR A 44 6.18 -2.14 3.68
CA THR A 44 6.66 -0.80 3.40
C THR A 44 7.00 -0.66 1.92
N ASP A 45 6.54 0.41 1.29
CA ASP A 45 6.96 0.82 -0.04
C ASP A 45 7.56 2.22 -0.01
N GLN A 46 8.46 2.47 -0.94
CA GLN A 46 8.98 3.79 -1.22
C GLN A 46 8.60 4.27 -2.62
N MET A 47 8.34 5.56 -2.73
CA MET A 47 8.22 6.28 -3.99
C MET A 47 9.20 7.44 -4.01
N ILE A 48 10.03 7.45 -5.04
CA ILE A 48 11.11 8.43 -5.26
C ILE A 48 10.83 9.20 -6.55
N GLU A 49 10.87 10.52 -6.47
CA GLU A 49 10.77 11.41 -7.64
C GLU A 49 11.89 11.11 -8.65
N GLY A 50 11.52 10.98 -9.93
CA GLY A 50 12.42 10.61 -11.03
C GLY A 50 12.57 9.11 -11.24
N VAL A 51 12.16 8.29 -10.27
CA VAL A 51 12.12 6.81 -10.39
C VAL A 51 10.67 6.34 -10.55
N HIS A 52 9.82 6.68 -9.58
CA HIS A 52 8.46 6.16 -9.49
C HIS A 52 7.39 7.15 -10.00
N PHE A 53 7.70 8.44 -10.01
CA PHE A 53 6.81 9.50 -10.49
C PHE A 53 7.62 10.72 -10.92
N ARG A 54 6.98 11.67 -11.61
CA ARG A 54 7.55 12.98 -11.94
C ARG A 54 6.85 14.05 -11.12
N ARG A 55 7.57 15.14 -10.78
CA ARG A 55 7.03 16.26 -10.00
C ARG A 55 5.80 16.92 -10.62
N ALA A 56 5.70 16.87 -11.95
CA ALA A 56 4.58 17.43 -12.71
C ALA A 56 3.29 16.61 -12.61
N HIS A 57 3.35 15.37 -12.09
CA HIS A 57 2.13 14.60 -11.85
C HIS A 57 1.30 15.22 -10.73
N ASP A 58 -0.01 14.98 -10.79
CA ASP A 58 -0.94 15.43 -9.75
C ASP A 58 -0.51 14.94 -8.36
N PRO A 59 -0.30 15.84 -7.37
CA PRO A 59 0.16 15.45 -6.04
C PRO A 59 -0.80 14.50 -5.34
N GLY A 60 -2.12 14.70 -5.53
CA GLY A 60 -3.15 13.80 -5.01
C GLY A 60 -3.04 12.39 -5.56
N ALA A 61 -2.81 12.25 -6.87
CA ALA A 61 -2.57 10.97 -7.51
C ALA A 61 -1.27 10.30 -7.01
N ILE A 62 -0.22 11.09 -6.73
CA ILE A 62 1.02 10.59 -6.12
C ILE A 62 0.73 10.03 -4.71
N GLY A 63 0.00 10.77 -3.87
CA GLY A 63 -0.36 10.33 -2.51
C GLY A 63 -1.29 9.12 -2.49
N GLU A 64 -2.29 9.08 -3.38
CA GLU A 64 -3.15 7.91 -3.56
C GLU A 64 -2.33 6.69 -3.99
N ARG A 65 -1.42 6.84 -4.96
CA ARG A 65 -0.55 5.76 -5.45
C ARG A 65 0.42 5.27 -4.39
N ALA A 66 1.00 6.15 -3.58
CA ALA A 66 1.94 5.80 -2.52
C ALA A 66 1.32 4.80 -1.53
N LEU A 67 0.11 5.08 -1.06
CA LEU A 67 -0.62 4.15 -0.19
C LEU A 67 -1.13 2.92 -0.95
N ALA A 68 -1.55 3.06 -2.20
CA ALA A 68 -2.11 1.96 -2.98
C ALA A 68 -1.10 0.81 -3.21
N ARG A 69 0.19 1.12 -3.33
CA ARG A 69 1.25 0.10 -3.45
C ARG A 69 1.29 -0.81 -2.23
N SER A 70 1.46 -0.25 -1.04
CA SER A 70 1.52 -1.04 0.19
C SER A 70 0.18 -1.70 0.54
N LEU A 71 -0.94 -1.09 0.18
CA LEU A 71 -2.25 -1.77 0.31
C LEU A 71 -2.40 -2.97 -0.65
N SER A 72 -1.68 -2.98 -1.77
CA SER A 72 -1.65 -4.12 -2.72
C SER A 72 -0.98 -5.34 -2.08
N ASP A 73 0.12 -5.15 -1.36
CA ASP A 73 0.77 -6.21 -0.58
C ASP A 73 -0.17 -6.80 0.48
N ILE A 74 -0.85 -5.92 1.24
CA ILE A 74 -1.84 -6.37 2.23
C ILE A 74 -2.95 -7.18 1.55
N ALA A 75 -3.41 -6.77 0.36
CA ALA A 75 -4.39 -7.53 -0.41
C ALA A 75 -3.84 -8.91 -0.84
N ALA A 76 -2.59 -8.98 -1.31
CA ALA A 76 -1.96 -10.23 -1.73
C ALA A 76 -1.79 -11.24 -0.59
N MET A 77 -1.63 -10.75 0.64
CA MET A 77 -1.60 -11.58 1.85
C MET A 77 -3.00 -11.92 2.40
N GLY A 78 -4.07 -11.50 1.72
CA GLY A 78 -5.46 -11.69 2.16
C GLY A 78 -5.84 -10.87 3.41
N GLY A 79 -5.05 -9.84 3.69
CA GLY A 79 -5.19 -8.99 4.85
C GLY A 79 -6.21 -7.87 4.70
N GLU A 80 -6.49 -7.23 5.83
CA GLU A 80 -7.31 -6.04 5.95
C GLU A 80 -6.48 -4.90 6.53
N PRO A 81 -6.50 -3.70 5.95
CA PRO A 81 -5.73 -2.58 6.47
C PRO A 81 -6.21 -2.16 7.86
N ARG A 82 -5.29 -1.64 8.68
CA ARG A 82 -5.58 -1.07 10.01
C ARG A 82 -5.14 0.39 10.08
N PHE A 83 -3.85 0.63 9.80
CA PHE A 83 -3.29 1.98 9.77
C PHE A 83 -2.07 2.05 8.85
N CYS A 84 -1.63 3.26 8.54
CA CYS A 84 -0.37 3.54 7.87
C CYS A 84 0.44 4.60 8.59
N LEU A 85 1.75 4.58 8.35
CA LEU A 85 2.69 5.64 8.70
C LEU A 85 3.30 6.19 7.40
N VAL A 86 3.51 7.50 7.34
CA VAL A 86 4.04 8.15 6.14
C VAL A 86 5.29 8.93 6.48
N THR A 87 6.42 8.55 5.89
CA THR A 87 7.62 9.39 5.86
C THR A 87 7.62 10.19 4.57
N LEU A 88 7.77 11.51 4.65
CA LEU A 88 7.73 12.38 3.48
C LEU A 88 8.88 13.39 3.55
N ALA A 89 9.86 13.21 2.67
CA ALA A 89 10.94 14.15 2.47
C ALA A 89 10.64 15.05 1.27
N ILE A 90 10.72 16.37 1.44
CA ILE A 90 10.37 17.35 0.39
C ILE A 90 11.45 18.43 0.19
N PRO A 91 11.57 18.99 -1.03
CA PRO A 91 12.37 20.17 -1.28
C PRO A 91 11.89 21.39 -0.51
N THR A 92 12.83 22.18 0.03
CA THR A 92 12.54 23.45 0.73
C THR A 92 11.71 24.43 -0.10
N ARG A 93 11.84 24.39 -1.43
CA ARG A 93 11.10 25.27 -2.35
C ARG A 93 9.72 24.73 -2.75
N LEU A 94 9.34 23.54 -2.29
CA LEU A 94 8.06 22.94 -2.65
C LEU A 94 6.93 23.62 -1.87
N HIS A 95 5.88 24.01 -2.58
CA HIS A 95 4.78 24.77 -1.99
C HIS A 95 3.95 23.90 -1.04
N SER A 96 3.48 24.48 0.06
CA SER A 96 2.70 23.76 1.09
C SER A 96 1.39 23.16 0.57
N THR A 97 0.85 23.71 -0.52
CA THR A 97 -0.33 23.19 -1.24
C THR A 97 -0.06 21.84 -1.89
N TRP A 98 1.18 21.57 -2.32
CA TRP A 98 1.56 20.25 -2.86
C TRP A 98 1.40 19.18 -1.78
N VAL A 99 1.86 19.47 -0.56
CA VAL A 99 1.76 18.55 0.59
C VAL A 99 0.30 18.32 0.97
N ASP A 100 -0.53 19.36 0.97
CA ASP A 100 -1.97 19.22 1.21
C ASP A 100 -2.63 18.29 0.19
N GLU A 101 -2.38 18.51 -1.09
CA GLU A 101 -2.97 17.67 -2.16
C GLU A 101 -2.48 16.22 -2.07
N PHE A 102 -1.19 16.01 -1.80
CA PHE A 102 -0.62 14.69 -1.54
C PHE A 102 -1.38 13.95 -0.42
N PHE A 103 -1.50 14.57 0.76
CA PHE A 103 -2.20 13.94 1.88
C PHE A 103 -3.71 13.81 1.62
N ARG A 104 -4.34 14.74 0.90
CA ARG A 104 -5.75 14.62 0.49
C ARG A 104 -5.99 13.39 -0.37
N GLY A 105 -5.11 13.12 -1.34
CA GLY A 105 -5.17 11.92 -2.17
C GLY A 105 -4.96 10.64 -1.36
N LEU A 106 -3.92 10.61 -0.53
CA LEU A 106 -3.61 9.48 0.36
C LEU A 106 -4.78 9.16 1.30
N LEU A 107 -5.31 10.17 2.00
CA LEU A 107 -6.39 10.01 2.98
C LEU A 107 -7.72 9.63 2.33
N ARG A 108 -7.95 10.04 1.08
CA ARG A 108 -9.12 9.60 0.30
C ARG A 108 -9.11 8.09 0.08
N LEU A 109 -7.95 7.51 -0.25
CA LEU A 109 -7.80 6.07 -0.36
C LEU A 109 -7.82 5.38 1.00
N ALA A 110 -7.14 5.92 2.01
CA ALA A 110 -7.11 5.37 3.36
C ALA A 110 -8.54 5.17 3.90
N ARG A 111 -9.39 6.20 3.78
CA ARG A 111 -10.81 6.13 4.15
C ARG A 111 -11.58 5.02 3.43
N ARG A 112 -11.39 4.87 2.12
CA ARG A 112 -12.04 3.81 1.32
C ARG A 112 -11.54 2.41 1.69
N ALA A 113 -10.27 2.30 2.07
CA ALA A 113 -9.63 1.05 2.44
C ALA A 113 -9.87 0.65 3.90
N GLY A 114 -10.38 1.55 4.74
CA GLY A 114 -10.55 1.34 6.18
C GLY A 114 -9.25 1.49 6.98
N ALA A 115 -8.25 2.21 6.45
CA ALA A 115 -7.00 2.51 7.11
C ALA A 115 -6.99 3.95 7.67
N SER A 116 -6.26 4.15 8.77
CA SER A 116 -5.98 5.49 9.33
C SER A 116 -4.54 5.90 9.12
N LEU A 117 -4.28 7.19 8.93
CA LEU A 117 -2.93 7.72 9.07
C LEU A 117 -2.62 7.87 10.57
N ALA A 118 -1.73 7.02 11.08
CA ALA A 118 -1.41 6.96 12.51
C ALA A 118 -0.23 7.86 12.91
N GLY A 119 0.61 8.26 11.97
CA GLY A 119 1.85 8.96 12.25
C GLY A 119 2.76 9.04 11.03
N GLY A 120 3.99 9.50 11.23
CA GLY A 120 4.91 9.71 10.14
C GLY A 120 6.13 10.54 10.53
N ASP A 121 6.92 10.86 9.52
CA ASP A 121 8.08 11.75 9.62
C ASP A 121 8.06 12.75 8.45
N LEU A 122 8.47 13.99 8.72
CA LEU A 122 8.61 15.02 7.69
C LEU A 122 10.05 15.51 7.68
N SER A 123 10.68 15.51 6.52
CA SER A 123 12.07 15.93 6.39
C SER A 123 12.31 16.74 5.12
N ARG A 124 13.50 17.35 5.04
CA ARG A 124 13.93 18.11 3.85
C ARG A 124 14.86 17.25 2.99
N ALA A 125 14.65 17.29 1.68
CA ALA A 125 15.50 16.61 0.70
C ALA A 125 15.50 17.33 -0.65
N GLU A 126 16.45 17.05 -1.54
CA GLU A 126 16.50 17.68 -2.87
C GLU A 126 15.34 17.27 -3.79
N LYS A 127 14.88 16.03 -3.62
CA LYS A 127 13.79 15.40 -4.38
C LYS A 127 12.71 14.94 -3.43
N VAL A 128 11.48 14.87 -3.92
CA VAL A 128 10.37 14.29 -3.15
C VAL A 128 10.61 12.79 -3.00
N GLN A 129 10.57 12.32 -1.75
CA GLN A 129 10.61 10.92 -1.39
C GLN A 129 9.50 10.64 -0.39
N CYS A 130 8.76 9.55 -0.61
CA CYS A 130 7.72 9.13 0.31
C CYS A 130 7.87 7.65 0.62
N GLY A 131 8.02 7.32 1.89
CA GLY A 131 7.87 5.96 2.42
C GLY A 131 6.49 5.80 3.03
N VAL A 132 5.81 4.71 2.71
CA VAL A 132 4.54 4.35 3.34
C VAL A 132 4.69 2.97 3.96
N MET A 133 4.54 2.91 5.28
CA MET A 133 4.37 1.65 5.99
C MET A 133 2.89 1.42 6.20
N VAL A 134 2.41 0.21 5.91
CA VAL A 134 1.03 -0.20 6.21
C VAL A 134 1.05 -1.35 7.19
N CYS A 135 0.27 -1.21 8.26
CA CYS A 135 -0.13 -2.31 9.13
C CYS A 135 -1.52 -2.79 8.69
N GLY A 136 -1.60 -4.06 8.32
CA GLY A 136 -2.84 -4.78 8.13
C GLY A 136 -2.98 -5.92 9.13
N ALA A 137 -4.06 -6.70 9.00
CA ALA A 137 -4.28 -7.90 9.80
C ALA A 137 -5.01 -8.98 9.01
N ALA A 138 -4.74 -10.24 9.36
CA ALA A 138 -5.51 -11.40 8.89
C ALA A 138 -5.82 -12.31 10.08
N PRO A 139 -6.87 -13.16 10.01
CA PRO A 139 -7.07 -14.21 11.00
C PRO A 139 -5.82 -15.09 11.09
N ARG A 140 -5.47 -15.50 12.31
CA ARG A 140 -4.27 -16.29 12.60
C ARG A 140 -4.17 -17.52 11.69
N GLY A 141 -3.03 -17.67 11.01
CA GLY A 141 -2.77 -18.78 10.10
C GLY A 141 -3.58 -18.76 8.80
N LYS A 142 -4.26 -17.65 8.47
CA LYS A 142 -5.05 -17.49 7.24
C LYS A 142 -4.46 -16.49 6.24
N ALA A 143 -3.31 -15.91 6.55
CA ALA A 143 -2.59 -15.08 5.60
C ALA A 143 -2.20 -15.91 4.36
N LEU A 144 -2.47 -15.38 3.18
CA LEU A 144 -2.01 -15.97 1.93
C LEU A 144 -0.49 -15.81 1.85
N ARG A 145 0.20 -16.78 1.24
CA ARG A 145 1.65 -16.79 1.09
C ARG A 145 2.03 -17.15 -0.34
N ARG A 146 3.32 -16.97 -0.68
CA ARG A 146 3.85 -17.26 -2.02
C ARG A 146 4.29 -18.72 -2.19
N ASP A 147 4.42 -19.47 -1.11
CA ASP A 147 5.09 -20.78 -1.03
C ASP A 147 4.13 -21.97 -0.94
N GLY A 148 2.87 -21.77 -1.34
CA GLY A 148 1.84 -22.81 -1.26
C GLY A 148 1.39 -23.39 -2.61
N ALA A 149 1.94 -22.92 -3.74
CA ALA A 149 1.51 -23.38 -5.06
C ALA A 149 1.96 -24.81 -5.31
N ARG A 150 1.15 -25.55 -6.06
CA ARG A 150 1.35 -26.98 -6.35
C ARG A 150 1.27 -27.24 -7.85
N PRO A 151 1.94 -28.29 -8.35
CA PRO A 151 1.70 -28.75 -9.71
C PRO A 151 0.21 -28.98 -9.97
N SER A 152 -0.27 -28.59 -11.15
CA SER A 152 -1.68 -28.61 -11.56
C SER A 152 -2.59 -27.52 -10.98
N ASP A 153 -2.08 -26.62 -10.13
CA ASP A 153 -2.83 -25.43 -9.75
C ASP A 153 -3.08 -24.54 -10.99
N ALA A 154 -4.30 -24.03 -11.13
CA ALA A 154 -4.63 -23.06 -12.17
C ALA A 154 -4.13 -21.66 -11.78
N LEU A 155 -3.56 -20.93 -12.75
CA LEU A 155 -3.09 -19.57 -12.57
C LEU A 155 -4.20 -18.56 -12.89
N TYR A 156 -4.36 -17.57 -12.01
CA TYR A 156 -5.32 -16.48 -12.17
C TYR A 156 -4.64 -15.13 -11.95
N VAL A 157 -5.13 -14.11 -12.65
CA VAL A 157 -4.74 -12.72 -12.42
C VAL A 157 -5.97 -11.83 -12.40
N SER A 158 -5.97 -10.81 -11.53
CA SER A 158 -7.11 -9.91 -11.41
C SER A 158 -7.02 -8.71 -12.38
N GLY A 159 -8.08 -8.48 -13.14
CA GLY A 159 -8.16 -7.35 -14.08
C GLY A 159 -7.26 -7.51 -15.31
N ARG A 160 -6.74 -6.38 -15.82
CA ARG A 160 -5.87 -6.30 -17.00
C ARG A 160 -4.52 -5.69 -16.63
N LEU A 161 -3.45 -6.20 -17.23
CA LEU A 161 -2.05 -5.85 -16.99
C LEU A 161 -1.53 -4.79 -17.98
N GLY A 162 -0.39 -4.16 -17.69
CA GLY A 162 0.24 -3.20 -18.60
C GLY A 162 -0.46 -1.84 -18.69
N LYS A 163 -1.16 -1.42 -17.63
CA LYS A 163 -1.83 -0.11 -17.61
C LYS A 163 -0.82 1.04 -17.49
N PRO A 164 -1.10 2.20 -18.10
CA PRO A 164 -0.24 3.39 -17.99
C PRO A 164 -0.20 3.93 -16.54
N TRP A 165 0.83 4.71 -16.23
CA TRP A 165 1.11 5.21 -14.89
C TRP A 165 0.01 6.15 -14.34
N ASP A 166 -0.68 6.88 -15.21
CA ASP A 166 -1.75 7.80 -14.83
C ASP A 166 -3.03 7.07 -14.34
N ARG A 167 -3.18 5.78 -14.64
CA ARG A 167 -4.30 4.96 -14.16
C ARG A 167 -4.13 4.64 -12.67
N PRO A 168 -5.09 4.99 -11.80
CA PRO A 168 -5.01 4.69 -10.38
C PRO A 168 -4.83 3.19 -10.09
N ILE A 169 -3.92 2.86 -9.18
CA ILE A 169 -3.82 1.51 -8.62
C ILE A 169 -5.05 1.29 -7.73
N LYS A 170 -5.76 0.18 -7.95
CA LYS A 170 -6.89 -0.23 -7.11
C LYS A 170 -6.46 -1.46 -6.29
N PRO A 171 -6.08 -1.29 -5.01
CA PRO A 171 -5.74 -2.42 -4.14
C PRO A 171 -6.91 -3.40 -4.06
N ARG A 172 -6.65 -4.69 -4.29
CA ARG A 172 -7.70 -5.71 -4.43
C ARG A 172 -8.11 -6.32 -3.09
N LEU A 173 -8.27 -5.49 -2.06
CA LEU A 173 -8.47 -5.92 -0.66
C LEU A 173 -9.62 -6.91 -0.49
N ALA A 174 -10.78 -6.64 -1.10
CA ALA A 174 -11.93 -7.53 -1.03
C ALA A 174 -11.65 -8.90 -1.66
N LEU A 175 -10.98 -8.92 -2.82
CA LEU A 175 -10.57 -10.15 -3.48
C LEU A 175 -9.56 -10.93 -2.63
N GLY A 176 -8.55 -10.25 -2.08
CA GLY A 176 -7.57 -10.86 -1.17
C GLY A 176 -8.25 -11.60 -0.01
N ARG A 177 -9.19 -10.93 0.67
CA ARG A 177 -9.98 -11.57 1.74
C ARG A 177 -10.75 -12.80 1.28
N MET A 178 -11.36 -12.74 0.09
CA MET A 178 -12.14 -13.83 -0.50
C MET A 178 -11.28 -15.04 -0.87
N LEU A 179 -10.01 -14.82 -1.22
CA LEU A 179 -9.08 -15.88 -1.61
C LEU A 179 -8.51 -16.65 -0.42
N ARG A 180 -8.64 -16.15 0.81
CA ARG A 180 -8.21 -16.87 2.02
C ARG A 180 -8.86 -18.26 2.10
N GLY A 181 -8.04 -19.30 2.22
CA GLY A 181 -8.51 -20.69 2.25
C GLY A 181 -9.02 -21.23 0.91
N ARG A 182 -8.84 -20.49 -0.20
CA ARG A 182 -9.19 -20.91 -1.56
C ARG A 182 -7.97 -20.92 -2.48
N ALA A 183 -7.17 -19.86 -2.43
CA ALA A 183 -5.90 -19.80 -3.15
C ALA A 183 -4.83 -20.61 -2.40
N THR A 184 -4.05 -21.39 -3.15
CA THR A 184 -2.90 -22.13 -2.65
C THR A 184 -1.69 -21.22 -2.44
N ALA A 185 -1.45 -20.29 -3.36
CA ALA A 185 -0.50 -19.20 -3.22
C ALA A 185 -1.04 -17.88 -3.79
N CYS A 186 -0.44 -16.75 -3.39
CA CYS A 186 -0.81 -15.44 -3.91
C CYS A 186 0.36 -14.45 -3.88
N ILE A 187 0.37 -13.53 -4.85
CA ILE A 187 1.25 -12.36 -4.95
C ILE A 187 0.50 -11.26 -5.70
N ASP A 188 0.77 -9.98 -5.43
CA ASP A 188 0.34 -8.91 -6.32
C ASP A 188 1.31 -8.77 -7.51
N VAL A 189 0.94 -7.92 -8.48
CA VAL A 189 1.77 -7.66 -9.66
C VAL A 189 2.17 -6.21 -9.65
N SER A 190 3.43 -5.94 -9.33
CA SER A 190 3.97 -4.60 -9.12
C SER A 190 5.21 -4.33 -10.00
N ASP A 191 6.10 -5.32 -10.13
CA ASP A 191 7.29 -5.25 -11.00
C ASP A 191 7.06 -5.88 -12.38
N GLY A 192 5.87 -6.45 -12.58
CA GLY A 192 5.45 -7.04 -13.84
C GLY A 192 5.30 -8.55 -13.73
N LEU A 193 4.41 -9.10 -14.56
CA LEU A 193 3.97 -10.50 -14.46
C LEU A 193 5.13 -11.49 -14.46
N SER A 194 6.12 -11.29 -15.33
CA SER A 194 7.26 -12.21 -15.45
C SER A 194 8.06 -12.32 -14.15
N LEU A 195 8.35 -11.19 -13.50
CA LEU A 195 9.18 -11.19 -12.30
C LEU A 195 8.40 -11.67 -11.08
N ASP A 196 7.16 -11.22 -10.92
CA ASP A 196 6.33 -11.57 -9.77
C ASP A 196 5.87 -13.04 -9.82
N LEU A 197 5.52 -13.56 -11.00
CA LEU A 197 5.23 -14.98 -11.17
C LEU A 197 6.47 -15.83 -10.92
N HIS A 198 7.65 -15.39 -11.38
CA HIS A 198 8.91 -16.09 -11.10
C HIS A 198 9.19 -16.16 -9.59
N ARG A 199 8.99 -15.07 -8.84
CA ARG A 199 9.14 -15.06 -7.37
C ARG A 199 8.18 -16.02 -6.68
N LEU A 200 6.93 -16.11 -7.13
CA LEU A 200 5.95 -17.07 -6.62
C LEU A 200 6.37 -18.51 -6.91
N CYS A 201 6.79 -18.79 -8.15
CA CYS A 201 7.28 -20.10 -8.58
C CYS A 201 8.49 -20.55 -7.77
N LEU A 202 9.48 -19.67 -7.59
CA LEU A 202 10.66 -19.93 -6.77
C LEU A 202 10.29 -20.25 -5.32
N ALA A 203 9.41 -19.45 -4.72
CA ALA A 203 8.99 -19.66 -3.34
C ALA A 203 8.25 -20.99 -3.14
N SER A 204 7.52 -21.46 -4.16
CA SER A 204 6.75 -22.71 -4.14
C SER A 204 7.53 -23.93 -4.68
N GLY A 205 8.72 -23.75 -5.25
CA GLY A 205 9.48 -24.84 -5.87
C GLY A 205 8.80 -25.44 -7.11
N VAL A 206 8.07 -24.62 -7.88
CA VAL A 206 7.34 -25.05 -9.08
C VAL A 206 7.73 -24.20 -10.30
N ALA A 207 7.26 -24.59 -11.48
CA ALA A 207 7.29 -23.78 -12.70
C ALA A 207 5.86 -23.42 -13.13
N ALA A 208 5.73 -22.39 -13.96
CA ALA A 208 4.44 -21.93 -14.48
C ALA A 208 4.49 -21.83 -16.01
N GLU A 209 3.41 -22.27 -16.65
CA GLU A 209 3.16 -22.10 -18.09
C GLU A 209 1.96 -21.17 -18.28
N LEU A 210 2.03 -20.26 -19.25
CA LEU A 210 1.01 -19.25 -19.50
C LEU A 210 0.53 -19.32 -20.95
N ASP A 211 -0.73 -19.70 -21.15
CA ASP A 211 -1.33 -19.70 -22.50
C ASP A 211 -1.77 -18.31 -22.95
N ARG A 212 -2.32 -17.52 -22.02
CA ARG A 212 -2.96 -16.23 -22.30
C ARG A 212 -2.76 -15.24 -21.17
N VAL A 213 -2.48 -13.98 -21.53
CA VAL A 213 -2.29 -12.88 -20.57
C VAL A 213 -3.27 -11.75 -20.87
N PRO A 214 -4.10 -11.31 -19.91
CA PRO A 214 -5.06 -10.23 -20.13
C PRO A 214 -4.36 -8.86 -20.10
N VAL A 215 -3.88 -8.40 -21.25
CA VAL A 215 -3.24 -7.07 -21.38
C VAL A 215 -4.30 -5.96 -21.53
N ALA A 216 -4.00 -4.76 -21.03
CA ALA A 216 -4.76 -3.56 -21.31
C ALA A 216 -4.57 -3.16 -22.78
N ALA A 217 -5.65 -2.68 -23.40
CA ALA A 217 -5.57 -2.07 -24.74
C ALA A 217 -4.89 -0.70 -24.66
#